data_AF-A0A8B3S099-F1
#
_entry.id   AF-A0A8B3S099-F1
#
_cell.length_a   1.000
_cell.length_b   1.000
_cell.length_c   1.000
_cell.angle_alpha   90.00
_cell.angle_beta   90.00
_cell.angle_gamma   90.00
#
_symmetry.space_group_name_H-M   'P 1'
#
loop_
_entity.id
_entity.type
_entity.pdbx_description
1 polymer ?
#
loop_
_entity_poly.entity_id
_entity_poly.type
_entity_poly.pdbx_seq_one_letter_code
_entity_poly.pdbx_strand_id
1 'polypeptide(L)' 'MKVKLLRIYFGESDRFEGKTAYHAVVEYLKRSGISGATVFRGIEGYGVHSILHTASILRLSGDL' A
#
# COMPACT_ATOMS: atom_id res chain seq x y z
N MET A 1 24.33 15.41 5.13
CA MET A 1 23.40 14.67 4.23
C MET A 1 21.99 15.09 4.55
N LYS A 2 21.18 15.51 3.56
CA LYS A 2 19.78 15.91 3.77
C LYS A 2 18.89 14.79 3.23
N VAL A 3 18.07 14.22 4.08
CA VAL A 3 17.12 13.15 3.72
C VAL A 3 15.70 13.69 3.71
N LYS A 4 14.83 13.08 2.90
CA LYS A 4 13.40 13.39 2.83
C LYS A 4 12.60 12.12 3.07
N LEU A 5 11.55 12.23 3.87
CA LEU A 5 10.60 11.16 4.09
C LEU A 5 9.43 11.34 3.12
N LEU A 6 9.21 10.35 2.26
CA LEU A 6 8.01 10.24 1.44
C LEU A 6 7.06 9.24 2.10
N ARG A 7 5.79 9.63 2.27
CA ARG A 7 4.71 8.73 2.69
C ARG A 7 3.67 8.70 1.60
N ILE A 8 3.25 7.51 1.22
CA ILE A 8 2.22 7.26 0.22
C ILE A 8 1.15 6.44 0.94
N TYR A 9 -0.10 6.89 0.84
CA TYR A 9 -1.26 6.20 1.38
C TYR A 9 -2.13 5.71 0.22
N PHE A 10 -2.57 4.47 0.28
CA PHE A 10 -3.45 3.82 -0.67
C PHE A 10 -4.31 2.80 0.06
N GLY A 11 -5.42 2.40 -0.53
CA GLY A 11 -6.23 1.29 -0.05
C GLY A 11 -5.53 -0.06 -0.30
N GLU A 12 -5.77 -1.05 0.57
CA GLU A 12 -5.21 -2.40 0.40
C GLU A 12 -5.69 -3.07 -0.90
N SER A 13 -6.92 -2.75 -1.33
CA SER A 13 -7.53 -3.27 -2.55
C SER A 13 -7.07 -2.56 -3.83
N ASP A 14 -6.32 -1.46 -3.73
CA ASP A 14 -5.93 -0.67 -4.89
C ASP A 14 -5.00 -1.50 -5.79
N ARG A 15 -5.24 -1.42 -7.11
CA ARG A 15 -4.50 -2.18 -8.12
C ARG A 15 -3.87 -1.26 -9.14
N PHE A 16 -2.72 -1.69 -9.65
CA PHE A 16 -2.03 -1.07 -10.78
C PHE A 16 -1.45 -2.18 -11.66
N GLU A 17 -1.81 -2.21 -12.94
CA GLU A 17 -1.34 -3.20 -13.92
C GLU A 17 -1.40 -4.65 -13.42
N GLY A 18 -2.52 -5.04 -12.79
CA GLY A 18 -2.73 -6.38 -12.24
C GLY A 18 -2.04 -6.68 -10.91
N LYS A 19 -1.22 -5.75 -10.39
CA LYS A 19 -0.53 -5.87 -9.09
C LYS A 19 -1.27 -5.08 -8.02
N THR A 20 -1.07 -5.41 -6.74
CA THR A 20 -1.45 -4.49 -5.66
C THR A 20 -0.65 -3.19 -5.77
N ALA A 21 -1.28 -2.05 -5.50
CA ALA A 21 -0.65 -0.74 -5.64
C ALA A 21 0.64 -0.63 -4.80
N TYR A 22 0.62 -1.15 -3.57
CA TYR A 22 1.81 -1.16 -2.70
C TYR A 22 2.97 -1.94 -3.34
N HIS A 23 2.68 -3.06 -4.02
CA HIS A 23 3.72 -3.87 -4.66
C HIS A 23 4.28 -3.16 -5.89
N ALA A 24 3.41 -2.55 -6.71
CA ALA A 24 3.83 -1.76 -7.87
C ALA A 24 4.73 -0.59 -7.46
N VAL A 25 4.39 0.13 -6.39
CA VAL A 25 5.19 1.24 -5.85
C VAL A 25 6.56 0.75 -5.37
N VAL A 26 6.61 -0.31 -4.55
CA VAL A 26 7.89 -0.84 -4.05
C VAL A 26 8.78 -1.34 -5.19
N GLU A 27 8.20 -2.02 -6.18
CA GLU A 27 8.92 -2.48 -7.36
C GLU A 27 9.49 -1.31 -8.17
N TYR A 28 8.70 -0.24 -8.38
CA TYR A 28 9.14 0.97 -9.04
C TYR A 28 10.30 1.63 -8.29
N LEU A 29 10.16 1.88 -6.98
CA LEU A 29 11.20 2.51 -6.16
C LEU A 29 12.51 1.72 -6.19
N LYS A 30 12.41 0.37 -6.15
CA LYS A 30 13.57 -0.53 -6.27
C LYS A 30 14.23 -0.41 -7.64
N ARG A 31 13.46 -0.40 -8.73
CA ARG A 31 13.98 -0.22 -10.11
C ARG A 31 14.60 1.16 -10.32
N SER A 32 14.12 2.19 -9.63
CA SER A 32 14.63 3.56 -9.69
C SER A 32 15.87 3.82 -8.82
N GLY A 33 16.39 2.82 -8.11
CA GLY A 33 17.60 2.98 -7.29
C GLY A 33 17.39 3.73 -5.97
N ILE A 34 16.16 3.81 -5.47
CA ILE A 34 15.88 4.41 -4.16
C ILE A 34 16.46 3.50 -3.06
N SER A 35 17.11 4.10 -2.07
CA SER A 35 17.90 3.38 -1.06
C SER A 35 17.10 2.40 -0.19
N GLY A 36 15.79 2.61 -0.06
CA GLY A 36 14.90 1.69 0.66
C GLY A 36 13.46 2.15 0.67
N ALA A 37 12.56 1.21 0.96
CA ALA A 37 11.14 1.45 1.18
C ALA A 37 10.61 0.42 2.19
N THR A 38 9.64 0.82 3.00
CA THR A 38 8.96 -0.06 3.97
C THR A 38 7.46 0.14 3.84
N VAL A 39 6.71 -0.95 3.79
CA VAL A 39 5.25 -0.95 3.71
C VAL A 39 4.68 -1.27 5.09
N PHE A 40 3.70 -0.48 5.52
CA PHE A 40 2.91 -0.75 6.72
C PHE A 40 1.47 -1.04 6.30
N ARG A 41 0.83 -2.04 6.93
CA ARG A 41 -0.61 -2.28 6.81
C ARG A 41 -1.30 -1.73 8.05
N GLY A 42 -2.17 -0.74 7.86
CA GLY A 42 -3.06 -0.26 8.91
C GLY A 42 -4.15 -1.29 9.20
N ILE A 43 -4.63 -1.35 10.45
CA ILE A 43 -5.78 -2.18 10.83
C ILE A 43 -7.09 -1.50 10.40
N GLU A 44 -7.11 -0.17 10.40
CA GLU A 44 -8.27 0.64 10.03
C GLU A 44 -7.81 2.02 9.53
N GLY A 45 -8.61 2.65 8.68
CA GLY A 45 -8.42 4.05 8.27
C GLY A 45 -9.60 4.57 7.46
N TYR A 46 -9.72 5.89 7.35
CA TYR A 46 -10.69 6.55 6.48
C TYR A 46 -10.00 7.61 5.62
N GLY A 47 -10.55 7.82 4.42
CA GLY A 47 -10.07 8.83 3.48
C GLY A 47 -11.03 10.00 3.34
N VAL A 48 -10.88 10.76 2.25
CA VAL A 48 -11.70 11.95 1.94
C VAL A 48 -13.20 11.66 1.82
N HIS A 49 -13.59 10.42 1.51
CA HIS A 49 -14.98 9.99 1.42
C HIS A 49 -15.57 9.55 2.77
N SER A 50 -14.80 9.62 3.87
CA SER A 50 -15.21 9.23 5.23
C SER A 50 -15.70 7.78 5.36
N ILE A 51 -15.34 6.91 4.39
CA ILE A 51 -15.62 5.48 4.44
C ILE A 51 -14.54 4.81 5.31
N LEU A 52 -14.98 4.03 6.30
CA LEU A 52 -14.08 3.20 7.10
C LEU A 52 -13.61 2.00 6.26
N HIS A 53 -12.29 1.89 6.13
CA HIS A 53 -11.61 0.73 5.58
C HIS A 53 -10.99 -0.04 6.75
N THR A 54 -11.49 -1.24 7.00
CA THR A 54 -10.92 -2.16 8.01
C THR A 54 -10.20 -3.30 7.32
N ALA A 55 -9.06 -3.71 7.89
CA ALA A 55 -8.39 -4.94 7.55
C ALA A 55 -9.23 -6.11 8.09
N SER A 56 -10.28 -6.48 7.37
CA SER A 56 -11.04 -7.68 7.68
C SER A 56 -10.12 -8.89 7.52
N ILE A 57 -9.72 -9.47 8.65
CA ILE A 57 -8.96 -10.74 8.77
C ILE A 57 -9.71 -11.91 8.08
N LEU A 58 -10.95 -11.73 7.66
CA LEU A 58 -11.87 -12.77 7.20
C LEU A 58 -11.93 -12.97 5.67
N ARG A 59 -10.92 -12.54 4.90
CA ARG A 59 -10.84 -12.82 3.45
C ARG A 59 -9.76 -13.86 3.10
N LEU A 60 -9.66 -14.92 3.90
CA LEU A 60 -8.82 -16.09 3.63
C LEU A 60 -9.56 -17.24 2.92
N SER A 61 -10.88 -17.13 2.70
CA SER A 61 -11.73 -18.24 2.23
C SER A 61 -12.44 -18.00 0.90
N GLY A 62 -11.88 -17.18 0.01
CA GLY A 62 -12.59 -16.81 -1.21
C GLY A 62 -11.69 -16.48 -2.39
N ASP A 63 -10.72 -17.34 -2.67
CA ASP A 63 -10.27 -17.62 -4.04
C ASP A 63 -9.33 -18.83 -4.02
N LEU A 64 -9.92 -20.00 -4.27
CA LEU A 64 -9.28 -21.17 -4.89
C LEU A 64 -9.72 -21.17 -6.35
#